data_AF-A0AA86PVW7-F1
#
_entry.id   AF-A0AA86PVW7-F1
#
_cell.length_a   1.000
_cell.length_b   1.000
_cell.length_c   1.000
_cell.angle_alpha   90.00
_cell.angle_beta   90.00
_cell.angle_gamma   90.00
#
_symmetry.space_group_name_H-M   'P 1'
#
loop_
_entity.id
_entity.type
_entity.pdbx_description
1 polymer ?
#
loop_
_entity_poly.entity_id
_entity_poly.type
_entity_poly.pdbx_seq_one_letter_code
_entity_poly.pdbx_strand_id
1 'polypeptide(L)'
;MVQRRSVNKIYAPLPFMWKDDFGRHLRTFLEQTHRLHAATDTEAYRGLVAIQNKHGMWGRIGDICGASEKNAHDFFHNTWSKRFCDSFEAHKAQMTEQLRRLVQEGVDKSEALTAVIGGLQQEHPGQNFHLISLRQLLTHSYDRMAARQQAPRQPRVQSERRQEVQIRQKQVLPRQWNMDTDDLIAELAKLL
;
A
#
# COMPACT_ATOMS: atom_id res chain seq x y z
N MET A 1 28.13 36.09 -2.68
CA MET A 1 27.09 35.14 -2.27
C MET A 1 25.83 35.42 -3.09
N VAL A 2 25.45 34.54 -4.02
CA VAL A 2 24.25 34.73 -4.86
C VAL A 2 23.08 34.02 -4.19
N GLN A 3 22.16 34.77 -3.60
CA GLN A 3 20.89 34.23 -3.10
C GLN A 3 20.04 33.76 -4.29
N ARG A 4 19.96 32.44 -4.51
CA ARG A 4 19.01 31.86 -5.45
C ARG A 4 17.60 32.04 -4.89
N ARG A 5 16.85 33.01 -5.41
CA ARG A 5 15.41 33.15 -5.14
C ARG A 5 14.68 31.96 -5.75
N SER A 6 14.10 31.11 -4.90
CA SER A 6 13.21 30.02 -5.33
C SER A 6 11.98 30.64 -6.00
N VAL A 7 11.92 30.59 -7.32
CA VAL A 7 10.73 30.99 -8.08
C VAL A 7 9.67 29.94 -7.78
N ASN A 8 8.61 30.33 -7.06
CA ASN A 8 7.43 29.49 -6.87
C ASN A 8 6.76 29.32 -8.24
N LYS A 9 7.13 28.25 -8.95
CA LYS A 9 6.42 27.82 -10.16
C LYS A 9 5.02 27.40 -9.72
N ILE A 10 4.02 28.20 -10.06
CA ILE A 10 2.61 27.83 -9.93
C ILE A 10 2.36 26.80 -11.03
N TYR A 11 2.46 25.52 -10.69
CA TYR A 11 2.05 24.45 -11.59
C TYR A 11 0.52 24.50 -11.66
N ALA A 12 -0.02 24.98 -12.79
CA ALA A 12 -1.43 24.76 -13.11
C ALA A 12 -1.70 23.24 -13.00
N PRO A 13 -2.85 22.80 -12.48
CA PRO A 13 -3.18 21.39 -12.39
C PRO A 13 -3.23 20.82 -13.81
N LEU A 14 -2.10 20.27 -14.25
CA LEU A 14 -2.00 19.60 -15.53
C LEU A 14 -2.92 18.38 -15.47
N PRO A 15 -3.71 18.14 -16.52
CA PRO A 15 -4.60 17.00 -16.58
C PRO A 15 -3.79 15.71 -16.39
N PHE A 16 -4.42 14.69 -15.82
CA PHE A 16 -3.89 13.40 -15.37
C PHE A 16 -3.00 12.60 -16.37
N MET A 17 -2.76 13.13 -17.57
CA MET A 17 -2.17 12.46 -18.74
C MET A 17 -0.70 12.04 -18.59
N TRP A 18 0.09 12.69 -17.72
CA TRP A 18 1.52 12.37 -17.64
C TRP A 18 1.82 10.98 -17.07
N LYS A 19 0.86 10.39 -16.32
CA LYS A 19 0.99 9.06 -15.72
C LYS A 19 0.91 7.94 -16.76
N ASP A 20 0.07 8.12 -17.79
CA ASP A 20 -0.13 7.13 -18.84
C ASP A 20 1.12 7.02 -19.74
N ASP A 21 1.80 8.15 -19.94
CA ASP A 21 3.03 8.24 -20.73
C ASP A 21 4.31 8.17 -19.88
N PHE A 22 4.22 7.79 -18.61
CA PHE A 22 5.36 7.89 -17.68
C PHE A 22 6.58 7.08 -18.15
N GLY A 23 6.38 5.91 -18.74
CA GLY A 23 7.46 5.11 -19.32
C GLY A 23 8.23 5.85 -20.43
N ARG A 24 7.53 6.63 -21.26
CA ARG A 24 8.14 7.49 -22.29
C ARG A 24 8.98 8.59 -21.66
N HIS A 25 8.47 9.24 -20.62
CA HIS A 25 9.21 10.29 -19.90
C HIS A 25 10.49 9.74 -19.24
N LEU A 26 10.46 8.53 -18.69
CA LEU A 26 11.65 7.87 -18.15
C LEU A 26 12.69 7.58 -19.24
N ARG A 27 12.27 7.09 -20.41
CA ARG A 27 13.17 6.90 -21.56
C ARG A 27 13.84 8.21 -21.97
N THR A 28 13.06 9.28 -22.10
CA THR A 28 13.60 10.62 -22.41
C THR A 28 14.63 11.07 -21.38
N PHE A 29 14.36 10.86 -20.09
CA PHE A 29 15.31 11.17 -19.03
C PHE A 29 16.62 10.38 -19.16
N LEU A 30 16.53 9.07 -19.38
CA LEU A 30 17.68 8.17 -19.53
C LEU A 30 18.54 8.55 -20.74
N GLU A 31 17.90 8.86 -21.87
CA GLU A 31 18.58 9.33 -23.07
C GLU A 31 19.29 10.66 -22.83
N GLN A 32 18.59 11.66 -22.30
CA GLN A 32 19.12 13.02 -22.12
C GLN A 32 20.21 13.12 -21.05
N THR A 33 20.07 12.39 -19.94
CA THR A 33 20.97 12.53 -18.78
C THR A 33 22.07 11.48 -18.76
N HIS A 34 21.79 10.26 -19.19
CA HIS A 34 22.70 9.12 -19.07
C HIS A 34 23.16 8.55 -20.41
N ARG A 35 22.64 9.06 -21.55
CA ARG A 35 22.89 8.50 -22.89
C ARG A 35 22.56 7.01 -22.96
N LEU A 36 21.56 6.59 -22.19
CA LEU A 36 21.08 5.22 -22.16
C LEU A 36 19.81 5.13 -23.00
N HIS A 37 19.94 4.46 -24.14
CA HIS A 37 18.79 4.18 -24.99
C HIS A 37 18.01 2.99 -24.43
N ALA A 38 16.70 3.17 -24.23
CA ALA A 38 15.78 2.13 -23.83
C ALA A 38 14.61 2.13 -24.82
N ALA A 39 14.38 1.01 -25.50
CA ALA A 39 13.28 0.84 -26.44
C ALA A 39 11.98 0.46 -25.72
N THR A 40 12.09 -0.22 -24.57
CA THR A 40 10.93 -0.71 -23.81
C THR A 40 10.82 -0.10 -22.41
N ASP A 41 9.64 -0.21 -21.81
CA ASP A 41 9.39 0.14 -20.41
C ASP A 41 10.28 -0.70 -19.46
N THR A 42 10.47 -1.98 -19.76
CA THR A 42 11.31 -2.89 -18.97
C THR A 42 12.78 -2.47 -18.98
N GLU A 43 13.31 -2.08 -20.15
CA GLU A 43 14.66 -1.54 -20.27
C GLU A 43 14.81 -0.21 -19.53
N ALA A 44 13.81 0.67 -19.63
CA ALA A 44 13.81 1.93 -18.90
C ALA A 44 13.81 1.69 -17.38
N TYR A 45 13.01 0.75 -16.89
CA TYR A 45 13.02 0.36 -15.48
C TYR A 45 14.40 -0.15 -15.02
N ARG A 46 15.00 -1.07 -15.78
CA ARG A 46 16.34 -1.62 -15.48
C ARG A 46 17.41 -0.53 -15.48
N GLY A 47 17.40 0.35 -16.49
CA GLY A 47 18.31 1.49 -16.58
C GLY A 47 18.19 2.42 -15.38
N LEU A 48 16.96 2.74 -14.98
CA LEU A 48 16.71 3.63 -13.83
C LEU A 48 17.18 3.02 -12.50
N VAL A 49 16.98 1.70 -12.31
CA VAL A 49 17.41 1.00 -11.09
C VAL A 49 18.93 0.95 -10.99
N ALA A 50 19.63 0.80 -12.12
CA ALA A 50 21.09 0.71 -12.20
C ALA A 50 21.83 2.04 -11.94
N ILE A 51 21.14 3.19 -11.99
CA ILE A 51 21.75 4.48 -11.68
C ILE A 51 22.16 4.53 -10.19
N GLN A 52 23.46 4.72 -9.94
CA GLN A 52 24.00 4.82 -8.57
C GLN A 52 23.68 6.17 -7.92
N ASN A 53 23.85 7.28 -8.66
CA ASN A 53 23.59 8.62 -8.14
C ASN A 53 22.20 9.11 -8.56
N LYS A 54 21.23 8.98 -7.65
CA LYS A 54 19.83 9.38 -7.88
C LYS A 54 19.51 10.80 -7.39
N HIS A 55 20.51 11.56 -6.93
CA HIS A 55 20.28 12.90 -6.39
C HIS A 55 19.72 13.85 -7.47
N GLY A 56 18.57 14.46 -7.20
CA GLY A 56 17.89 15.37 -8.14
C GLY A 56 17.29 14.70 -9.39
N MET A 57 17.36 13.36 -9.49
CA MET A 57 16.81 12.59 -10.62
C MET A 57 15.31 12.85 -10.77
N TRP A 58 14.57 12.79 -9.66
CA TRP A 58 13.13 12.97 -9.63
C TRP A 58 12.69 14.39 -9.97
N GLY A 59 13.50 15.40 -9.63
CA GLY A 59 13.27 16.77 -10.06
C GLY A 59 13.30 16.91 -11.58
N ARG A 60 14.31 16.30 -12.24
CA ARG A 60 14.43 16.29 -13.71
C ARG A 60 13.31 15.49 -14.37
N ILE A 61 12.96 14.33 -13.84
CA ILE A 61 11.84 13.53 -14.35
C ILE A 61 10.53 14.31 -14.20
N GLY A 62 10.34 14.98 -13.05
CA GLY A 62 9.21 15.88 -12.81
C GLY A 62 9.12 16.99 -13.83
N ASP A 63 10.24 17.67 -14.14
CA ASP A 63 10.28 18.69 -15.19
C ASP A 63 9.91 18.12 -16.58
N ILE A 64 10.36 16.90 -16.92
CA ILE A 64 10.05 16.23 -18.20
C ILE A 64 8.57 15.84 -18.32
N CYS A 65 7.94 15.39 -17.23
CA CYS A 65 6.54 14.96 -17.24
C CYS A 65 5.56 16.06 -16.82
N GLY A 66 6.03 17.25 -16.46
CA GLY A 66 5.20 18.34 -15.94
C GLY A 66 4.62 18.05 -14.55
N ALA A 67 5.32 17.28 -13.71
CA ALA A 67 4.91 16.98 -12.35
C ALA A 67 5.92 17.55 -11.33
N SER A 68 5.49 17.65 -10.07
CA SER A 68 6.42 17.90 -8.98
C SER A 68 7.36 16.71 -8.78
N GLU A 69 8.57 16.98 -8.27
CA GLU A 69 9.55 15.94 -7.90
C GLU A 69 8.91 14.84 -7.06
N LYS A 70 8.16 15.23 -6.02
CA LYS A 70 7.46 14.31 -5.12
C LYS A 70 6.45 13.45 -5.87
N ASN A 71 5.65 14.03 -6.77
CA ASN A 71 4.64 13.27 -7.51
C ASN A 71 5.29 12.24 -8.45
N ALA A 72 6.37 12.62 -9.14
CA ALA A 72 7.11 11.71 -10.01
C ALA A 72 7.73 10.54 -9.22
N HIS A 73 8.39 10.86 -8.10
CA HIS A 73 8.96 9.88 -7.17
C HIS A 73 7.90 8.91 -6.65
N ASP A 74 6.81 9.45 -6.08
CA ASP A 74 5.77 8.65 -5.44
C ASP A 74 5.04 7.77 -6.46
N PHE A 75 4.76 8.30 -7.66
CA PHE A 75 4.13 7.52 -8.72
C PHE A 75 5.04 6.39 -9.21
N PHE A 76 6.33 6.65 -9.39
CA PHE A 76 7.29 5.60 -9.76
C PHE A 76 7.27 4.46 -8.74
N HIS A 77 7.51 4.76 -7.46
CA HIS A 77 7.67 3.73 -6.42
C HIS A 77 6.36 3.03 -6.01
N ASN A 78 5.22 3.73 -6.07
CA ASN A 78 3.95 3.18 -5.60
C ASN A 78 3.11 2.52 -6.69
N THR A 79 3.34 2.86 -7.95
CA THR A 79 2.49 2.41 -9.06
C THR A 79 3.31 1.83 -10.20
N TRP A 80 4.17 2.63 -10.83
CA TRP A 80 4.76 2.24 -12.11
C TRP A 80 5.79 1.11 -11.96
N SER A 81 6.69 1.17 -10.99
CA SER A 81 7.74 0.16 -10.74
C SER A 81 7.18 -1.23 -10.46
N LYS A 82 6.00 -1.31 -9.82
CA LYS A 82 5.37 -2.57 -9.42
C LYS A 82 4.97 -3.44 -10.60
N ARG A 83 4.78 -2.84 -11.79
CA ARG A 83 4.45 -3.59 -13.02
C ARG A 83 5.58 -4.50 -13.51
N PHE A 84 6.81 -4.28 -13.02
CA PHE A 84 8.01 -5.06 -13.36
C PHE A 84 8.45 -6.00 -12.24
N CYS A 85 7.63 -6.14 -11.20
CA CYS A 85 7.87 -7.00 -10.07
C CYS A 85 6.81 -8.10 -10.00
N ASP A 86 7.21 -9.27 -9.53
CA ASP A 86 6.30 -10.36 -9.21
C ASP A 86 5.47 -10.05 -7.96
N SER A 87 4.24 -10.55 -7.95
CA SER A 87 3.37 -10.46 -6.78
C SER A 87 3.84 -11.44 -5.69
N PHE A 88 3.97 -10.96 -4.46
CA PHE A 88 4.28 -11.80 -3.30
C PHE A 88 3.03 -12.39 -2.61
N GLU A 89 1.82 -12.15 -3.13
CA GLU A 89 0.57 -12.55 -2.44
C GLU A 89 0.48 -14.07 -2.24
N ALA A 90 0.97 -14.88 -3.18
CA ALA A 90 1.02 -16.34 -3.04
C ALA A 90 1.89 -16.81 -1.85
N HIS A 91 2.89 -16.01 -1.47
CA HIS A 91 3.89 -16.34 -0.44
C HIS A 91 3.58 -15.71 0.91
N LYS A 92 2.52 -14.92 0.98
CA LYS A 92 2.16 -14.11 2.16
C LYS A 92 1.94 -14.95 3.41
N ALA A 93 1.31 -16.12 3.26
CA ALA A 93 1.07 -17.04 4.38
C ALA A 93 2.39 -17.56 4.97
N GLN A 94 3.29 -18.04 4.11
CA GLN A 94 4.62 -18.52 4.50
C GLN A 94 5.43 -17.43 5.19
N MET A 95 5.53 -16.25 4.60
CA MET A 95 6.27 -15.13 5.18
C MET A 95 5.72 -14.71 6.54
N THR A 96 4.39 -14.66 6.67
CA THR A 96 3.74 -14.31 7.94
C THR A 96 4.02 -15.36 9.00
N GLU A 97 4.05 -16.65 8.64
CA GLU A 97 4.37 -17.73 9.55
C GLU A 97 5.83 -17.68 10.02
N GLN A 98 6.78 -17.48 9.10
CA GLN A 98 8.19 -17.32 9.45
C GLN A 98 8.40 -16.10 10.35
N LEU A 99 7.80 -14.95 10.00
CA LEU A 99 7.87 -13.73 10.80
C LEU A 99 7.30 -13.94 12.21
N ARG A 100 6.19 -14.68 12.32
CA ARG A 100 5.57 -15.01 13.62
C ARG A 100 6.52 -15.79 14.53
N ARG A 101 7.28 -16.75 13.99
CA ARG A 101 8.27 -17.53 14.76
C ARG A 101 9.40 -16.63 15.27
N LEU A 102 9.97 -15.81 14.40
CA LEU A 102 11.04 -14.86 14.76
C LEU A 102 10.58 -13.88 15.84
N VAL A 103 9.34 -13.38 15.76
CA VAL A 103 8.75 -12.52 16.80
C VAL A 103 8.55 -13.29 18.11
N GLN A 104 8.21 -14.58 18.09
CA GLN A 104 8.11 -15.42 19.30
C GLN A 104 9.46 -15.72 19.94
N GLU A 105 10.51 -15.80 19.13
CA GLU A 105 11.90 -15.98 19.56
C GLU A 105 12.54 -14.66 20.06
N GLY A 106 11.85 -13.52 19.91
CA GLY A 106 12.34 -12.22 20.35
C GLY A 106 13.41 -11.61 19.45
N VAL A 107 13.49 -12.06 18.18
CA VAL A 107 14.43 -11.51 17.19
C VAL A 107 14.07 -10.05 16.89
N ASP A 108 15.09 -9.19 16.77
CA ASP A 108 14.90 -7.78 16.43
C ASP A 108 14.16 -7.60 15.09
N LYS A 109 13.38 -6.52 14.97
CA LYS A 109 12.60 -6.21 13.78
C LYS A 109 13.46 -6.19 12.52
N SER A 110 14.59 -5.48 12.52
CA SER A 110 15.42 -5.33 11.33
C SER A 110 15.98 -6.68 10.86
N GLU A 111 16.42 -7.50 11.82
CA GLU A 111 16.94 -8.85 11.57
C GLU A 111 15.84 -9.79 11.07
N ALA A 112 14.67 -9.78 11.72
CA ALA A 112 13.54 -10.61 11.32
C ALA A 112 13.05 -10.29 9.91
N LEU A 113 12.94 -9.01 9.56
CA LEU A 113 12.59 -8.58 8.20
C LEU A 113 13.63 -9.04 7.19
N THR A 114 14.91 -8.92 7.51
CA THR A 114 16.01 -9.32 6.62
C THR A 114 16.02 -10.83 6.41
N ALA A 115 15.80 -11.62 7.47
CA ALA A 115 15.73 -13.07 7.40
C ALA A 115 14.55 -13.57 6.54
N VAL A 116 13.35 -12.99 6.71
CA VAL A 116 12.17 -13.38 5.91
C VAL A 116 12.35 -13.02 4.43
N ILE A 117 12.86 -11.83 4.14
CA ILE A 117 13.12 -11.40 2.76
C ILE A 117 14.20 -12.27 2.11
N GLY A 118 15.30 -12.53 2.84
CA GLY A 118 16.40 -13.36 2.36
C GLY A 118 15.95 -14.80 2.07
N GLY A 119 15.16 -15.41 2.97
CA GLY A 119 14.58 -16.74 2.76
C GLY A 119 13.70 -16.79 1.53
N LEU A 120 12.79 -15.82 1.37
CA LEU A 120 11.92 -15.74 0.18
C LEU A 120 12.71 -15.65 -1.13
N GLN A 121 13.78 -14.84 -1.16
CA GLN A 121 14.63 -14.69 -2.35
C GLN A 121 15.46 -15.94 -2.65
N GLN A 122 15.89 -16.68 -1.63
CA GLN A 122 16.61 -17.93 -1.78
C GLN A 122 15.71 -19.05 -2.31
N GLU A 123 14.47 -19.12 -1.84
CA GLU A 123 13.50 -20.14 -2.28
C GLU A 123 12.91 -19.84 -3.67
N HIS A 124 12.88 -18.56 -4.07
CA HIS A 124 12.33 -18.12 -5.35
C HIS A 124 13.31 -17.23 -6.14
N PRO A 125 14.49 -17.75 -6.55
CA PRO A 125 15.55 -16.96 -7.19
C PRO A 125 15.15 -16.41 -8.57
N GLY A 126 14.11 -16.97 -9.20
CA GLY A 126 13.57 -16.49 -10.48
C GLY A 126 12.54 -15.37 -10.35
N GLN A 127 12.10 -15.03 -9.14
CA GLN A 127 11.08 -14.00 -8.91
C GLN A 127 11.70 -12.69 -8.43
N ASN A 128 11.25 -11.58 -9.02
CA ASN A 128 11.69 -10.23 -8.69
C ASN A 128 10.63 -9.51 -7.86
N PHE A 129 10.72 -9.59 -6.53
CA PHE A 129 9.75 -8.94 -5.64
C PHE A 129 10.01 -7.44 -5.47
N HIS A 130 8.92 -6.66 -5.33
CA HIS A 130 9.03 -5.25 -4.99
C HIS A 130 9.40 -5.05 -3.50
N LEU A 131 10.70 -4.91 -3.21
CA LEU A 131 11.25 -4.90 -1.85
C LEU A 131 10.65 -3.85 -0.92
N ILE A 132 10.31 -2.67 -1.43
CA ILE A 132 9.70 -1.60 -0.60
C ILE A 132 8.33 -2.07 -0.09
N SER A 133 7.49 -2.59 -0.97
CA SER A 133 6.16 -3.08 -0.60
C SER A 133 6.23 -4.28 0.31
N LEU A 134 7.20 -5.16 0.07
CA LEU A 134 7.45 -6.32 0.92
C LEU A 134 7.86 -5.88 2.34
N ARG A 135 8.81 -4.95 2.47
CA ARG A 135 9.23 -4.39 3.77
C ARG A 135 8.09 -3.69 4.49
N GLN A 136 7.25 -2.92 3.79
CA GLN A 136 6.09 -2.26 4.39
C GLN A 136 5.10 -3.29 4.96
N LEU A 137 4.74 -4.31 4.17
CA LEU A 137 3.86 -5.39 4.62
C LEU A 137 4.40 -6.08 5.89
N LEU A 138 5.67 -6.46 5.87
CA LEU A 138 6.28 -7.20 6.96
C LEU A 138 6.47 -6.31 8.21
N THR A 139 6.80 -5.03 8.02
CA THR A 139 6.88 -4.05 9.12
C THR A 139 5.55 -3.95 9.86
N HIS A 140 4.45 -3.72 9.14
CA HIS A 140 3.12 -3.66 9.74
C HIS A 140 2.73 -4.98 10.44
N SER A 141 3.10 -6.11 9.83
CA SER A 141 2.83 -7.43 10.40
C SER A 141 3.61 -7.66 11.70
N TYR A 142 4.90 -7.31 11.72
CA TYR A 142 5.77 -7.41 12.89
C TYR A 142 5.23 -6.57 14.04
N ASP A 143 4.96 -5.28 13.81
CA ASP A 143 4.51 -4.35 14.85
C ASP A 143 3.21 -4.82 15.49
N ARG A 144 2.29 -5.36 14.68
CA ARG A 144 1.04 -5.95 15.15
C ARG A 144 1.25 -7.21 15.99
N MET A 145 2.23 -8.04 15.67
CA MET A 145 2.54 -9.26 16.43
C MET A 145 3.25 -8.93 17.75
N ALA A 146 4.25 -8.04 17.72
CA ALA A 146 4.98 -7.59 18.90
C ALA A 146 4.05 -6.93 19.93
N ALA A 147 3.15 -6.04 19.47
CA ALA A 147 2.15 -5.41 20.34
C ALA A 147 1.23 -6.44 21.05
N ARG A 148 0.89 -7.55 20.37
CA ARG A 148 0.07 -8.61 20.97
C ARG A 148 0.80 -9.44 22.01
N GLN A 149 2.12 -9.55 21.93
CA GLN A 149 2.93 -10.24 22.94
C GLN A 149 3.13 -9.39 24.19
N GLN A 150 3.25 -8.08 24.03
CA GLN A 150 3.42 -7.13 25.13
C GLN A 150 2.12 -6.79 25.84
N ALA A 151 0.98 -6.92 25.15
CA ALA A 151 -0.32 -6.64 25.76
C ALA A 151 -0.49 -7.56 26.99
N PRO A 152 -0.67 -6.98 28.20
CA PRO A 152 -0.99 -7.79 29.37
C PRO A 152 -2.22 -8.60 29.00
N ARG A 153 -2.18 -9.92 29.25
CA ARG A 153 -3.33 -10.80 29.04
C ARG A 153 -4.43 -10.30 29.95
N GLN A 154 -5.25 -9.36 29.47
CA GLN A 154 -6.41 -8.93 30.20
C GLN A 154 -7.25 -10.20 30.37
N PRO A 155 -7.61 -10.57 31.62
CA PRO A 155 -8.48 -11.69 31.85
C PRO A 155 -9.70 -11.47 30.97
N ARG A 156 -9.93 -12.41 30.05
CA ARG A 156 -10.95 -12.30 29.02
C ARG A 156 -12.28 -12.21 29.78
N VAL A 157 -12.82 -11.01 29.98
CA VAL A 157 -14.14 -10.75 30.60
C VAL A 157 -15.23 -11.21 29.63
N GLN A 158 -15.21 -12.51 29.32
CA GLN A 158 -16.10 -13.17 28.38
C GLN A 158 -17.40 -13.62 29.05
N SER A 159 -17.43 -13.69 30.38
CA SER A 159 -18.63 -14.03 31.14
C SER A 159 -19.66 -12.89 31.11
N GLU A 160 -19.25 -11.63 31.31
CA GLU A 160 -20.20 -10.51 31.45
C GLU A 160 -20.80 -10.08 30.11
N ARG A 161 -19.99 -10.00 29.04
CA ARG A 161 -20.50 -9.62 27.70
C ARG A 161 -21.46 -10.65 27.09
N ARG A 162 -21.32 -11.94 27.40
CA ARG A 162 -22.27 -12.96 26.94
C ARG A 162 -23.62 -12.83 27.65
N GLN A 163 -23.63 -12.47 28.94
CA GLN A 163 -24.86 -12.19 29.66
C GLN A 163 -25.52 -10.90 29.15
N GLU A 164 -24.76 -9.83 28.92
CA GLU A 164 -25.29 -8.56 28.42
C GLU A 164 -25.93 -8.66 27.02
N VAL A 165 -25.32 -9.43 26.09
CA VAL A 165 -25.87 -9.63 24.74
C VAL A 165 -27.13 -10.49 24.78
N GLN A 166 -27.21 -11.51 25.65
CA GLN A 166 -28.44 -12.27 25.85
C GLN A 166 -29.56 -11.43 26.49
N ILE A 167 -29.22 -10.50 27.39
CA ILE A 167 -30.19 -9.57 27.99
C ILE A 167 -30.72 -8.60 26.93
N ARG A 168 -29.85 -8.04 26.07
CA ARG A 168 -30.28 -7.11 25.00
C ARG A 168 -31.10 -7.80 23.90
N GLN A 169 -30.77 -9.03 23.52
CA GLN A 169 -31.56 -9.76 22.51
C GLN A 169 -32.97 -10.13 23.00
N LYS A 170 -33.18 -10.28 24.31
CA LYS A 170 -34.52 -10.51 24.87
C LYS A 170 -35.40 -9.26 24.96
N GLN A 171 -34.84 -8.05 24.82
CA GLN A 171 -35.59 -6.80 24.92
C GLN A 171 -35.96 -6.17 23.56
N VAL A 172 -35.45 -6.70 22.45
CA VAL A 172 -35.94 -6.33 21.12
C VAL A 172 -37.14 -7.21 20.78
N LEU A 173 -38.29 -6.91 21.41
CA LEU A 173 -39.57 -7.44 20.95
C LEU A 173 -39.79 -6.97 19.51
N PRO A 174 -40.17 -7.85 18.57
CA PRO A 174 -40.60 -7.41 17.25
C PRO A 174 -41.80 -6.48 17.44
N ARG A 175 -41.75 -5.27 16.87
CA ARG A 175 -42.96 -4.50 16.59
C ARG A 175 -43.81 -5.39 15.67
N GLN A 176 -44.75 -6.14 16.26
CA GLN A 176 -45.85 -6.71 15.51
C GLN A 176 -46.65 -5.52 14.99
N TRP A 177 -46.46 -5.22 13.71
CA TRP A 177 -47.39 -4.38 12.97
C TRP A 177 -48.67 -5.19 12.78
N ASN A 178 -49.55 -5.15 13.78
CA ASN A 178 -50.94 -5.53 13.61
C ASN A 178 -51.65 -4.37 12.91
N MET A 179 -51.36 -4.14 11.63
CA MET A 179 -52.26 -3.38 10.77
C MET A 179 -53.12 -4.40 10.03
N ASP A 180 -54.42 -4.30 10.25
CA ASP A 180 -55.38 -5.10 9.51
C ASP A 180 -55.28 -4.74 8.03
N THR A 181 -55.47 -5.71 7.15
CA THR A 181 -55.35 -5.53 5.70
C THR A 181 -56.26 -4.43 5.17
N ASP A 182 -57.39 -4.20 5.84
CA ASP A 182 -58.35 -3.16 5.49
C ASP A 182 -57.82 -1.73 5.80
N ASP A 183 -57.03 -1.56 6.85
CA ASP A 183 -56.40 -0.27 7.17
C ASP A 183 -55.32 0.11 6.16
N LEU A 184 -54.62 -0.88 5.62
CA LEU A 184 -53.55 -0.69 4.63
C LEU A 184 -54.13 -0.29 3.26
N ILE A 185 -55.30 -0.83 2.91
CA ILE A 185 -56.05 -0.44 1.70
C ILE A 185 -56.60 0.99 1.84
N ALA A 186 -57.09 1.38 3.01
CA ALA A 186 -57.61 2.73 3.26
C ALA A 186 -56.50 3.81 3.23
N GLU A 187 -55.29 3.48 3.68
CA GLU A 187 -54.11 4.37 3.58
C GLU A 187 -53.68 4.58 2.12
N LEU A 188 -53.61 3.49 1.34
CA LEU A 188 -53.23 3.58 -0.08
C LEU A 188 -54.24 4.37 -0.93
N ALA A 189 -55.53 4.31 -0.60
CA ALA A 189 -56.58 5.06 -1.28
C ALA A 189 -56.47 6.59 -1.09
N LYS A 190 -55.76 7.08 -0.06
CA LYS A 190 -55.55 8.53 0.16
C LYS A 190 -54.42 9.11 -0.69
N LEU A 191 -53.63 8.26 -1.36
CA LEU A 191 -52.47 8.66 -2.16
C LEU A 191 -52.78 8.72 -3.66
N LEU A 192 -54.02 8.47 -4.07
CA LEU A 192 -54.55 8.63 -5.43
C LEU A 192 -55.55 9.80 -5.45
#